data_AF-A0A2N1M9Y3-F1
#
_entry.id   AF-A0A2N1M9Y3-F1
#
_cell.length_a   1.000
_cell.length_b   1.000
_cell.length_c   1.000
_cell.angle_alpha   90.00
_cell.angle_beta   90.00
_cell.angle_gamma   90.00
#
_symmetry.space_group_name_H-M   'P 1'
#
loop_
_entity.id
_entity.type
_entity.pdbx_description
1 polymer ?
#
loop_
_entity_poly.entity_id
_entity_poly.type
_entity_poly.pdbx_seq_one_letter_code
_entity_poly.pdbx_strand_id
1 'polypeptide(L)'
;RRWQTWFPEVIHYYADADKTRVEIARLIEEGEWDNKEFIKIQEKLLEELQIKHNPIDNKIVLEKLSALEKLETSYNEKLEKLDKLETIEKSCEKLEKLDKLETIEKSCEKLGKLDKLETLEKFYYEKLEKLEKLETLEKSYYEKLEKLEKLETLEKSYCEKSEKSDKLEILEKSHCEILEKLNKLETLEKSYCEKLDKLEKLNKIEKLLEEMHSK
;
A
#
# COMPACT_ATOMS: atom_id res chain seq x y z
N ARG A 1 -49.22 -38.56 -115.04
CA ARG A 1 -49.19 -39.83 -114.28
C ARG A 1 -49.64 -39.51 -112.85
N ARG A 2 -50.83 -40.01 -112.50
CA ARG A 2 -51.42 -40.30 -111.18
C ARG A 2 -50.97 -39.42 -109.99
N TRP A 3 -51.79 -38.41 -109.67
CA TRP A 3 -51.98 -37.93 -108.30
C TRP A 3 -52.94 -38.92 -107.63
N GLN A 4 -52.40 -39.79 -106.77
CA GLN A 4 -53.23 -40.69 -105.97
C GLN A 4 -53.43 -40.01 -104.61
N THR A 5 -54.68 -39.70 -104.31
CA THR A 5 -55.19 -38.96 -103.14
C THR A 5 -54.52 -39.45 -101.85
N TRP A 6 -53.64 -38.63 -101.28
CA TRP A 6 -52.77 -39.01 -100.16
C TRP A 6 -53.44 -38.92 -98.78
N PHE A 7 -54.72 -38.58 -98.72
CA PHE A 7 -55.50 -38.53 -97.48
C PHE A 7 -56.88 -39.18 -97.69
N PRO A 8 -57.33 -40.04 -96.76
CA PRO A 8 -58.68 -40.59 -96.80
C PRO A 8 -59.73 -39.50 -96.51
N GLU A 9 -60.88 -39.57 -97.21
CA GLU A 9 -62.00 -38.61 -97.08
C GLU A 9 -62.71 -38.67 -95.72
N VAL A 10 -62.55 -39.77 -94.97
CA VAL A 10 -63.15 -39.95 -93.64
C VAL A 10 -62.13 -40.59 -92.72
N ILE A 11 -61.72 -39.86 -91.68
CA ILE A 11 -60.93 -40.39 -90.57
C ILE A 11 -61.91 -40.74 -89.46
N HIS A 12 -62.14 -42.03 -89.23
CA HIS A 12 -62.93 -42.49 -88.10
C HIS A 12 -62.06 -42.42 -86.83
N TYR A 13 -62.21 -41.35 -86.06
CA TYR A 13 -61.68 -41.29 -84.70
C TYR A 13 -62.57 -42.13 -83.80
N TYR A 14 -62.14 -43.36 -83.54
CA TYR A 14 -62.77 -44.22 -82.54
C TYR A 14 -62.21 -43.86 -81.17
N ALA A 15 -62.92 -43.02 -80.42
CA ALA A 15 -62.61 -42.77 -79.03
C ALA A 15 -63.26 -43.88 -78.19
N ASP A 16 -62.42 -44.76 -77.65
CA ASP A 16 -62.86 -45.82 -76.75
C ASP A 16 -63.10 -45.22 -75.35
N ALA A 17 -64.37 -45.16 -74.95
CA ALA A 17 -64.79 -44.59 -73.68
C ALA A 17 -64.18 -45.35 -72.48
N ASP A 18 -63.96 -46.66 -72.60
CA ASP A 18 -63.42 -47.48 -71.53
C ASP A 18 -61.92 -47.25 -71.37
N LYS A 19 -61.17 -47.12 -72.47
CA LYS A 19 -59.76 -46.70 -72.42
C LYS A 19 -59.58 -45.31 -71.82
N THR A 20 -60.50 -44.41 -72.13
CA THR A 20 -60.47 -43.02 -71.63
C THR A 20 -60.71 -43.00 -70.12
N ARG A 21 -61.65 -43.81 -69.61
CA ARG A 21 -61.87 -43.99 -68.17
C ARG A 21 -60.64 -44.51 -67.43
N VAL A 22 -59.97 -45.52 -68.00
CA VAL A 22 -58.76 -46.11 -67.40
C VAL A 22 -57.62 -45.09 -67.33
N GLU A 23 -57.39 -44.33 -68.40
CA GLU A 23 -56.32 -43.34 -68.43
C GLU A 23 -56.57 -42.17 -67.46
N ILE A 24 -57.81 -41.67 -67.39
CA ILE A 24 -58.18 -40.61 -66.43
C ILE A 24 -58.01 -41.11 -64.99
N ALA A 25 -58.41 -42.35 -64.69
CA ALA A 25 -58.21 -42.94 -63.37
C ALA A 25 -56.71 -43.02 -63.00
N ARG A 26 -55.86 -43.44 -63.95
CA ARG A 26 -54.40 -43.48 -63.75
C ARG A 26 -53.83 -42.09 -63.45
N LEU A 27 -54.20 -41.08 -64.23
CA LEU A 27 -53.73 -39.70 -64.05
C LEU A 27 -54.16 -39.10 -62.70
N ILE A 28 -55.34 -39.48 -62.20
CA ILE A 28 -55.82 -39.08 -60.87
C ILE A 28 -54.99 -39.77 -59.77
N GLU A 29 -54.71 -41.07 -59.91
CA GLU A 29 -53.90 -41.84 -58.94
C GLU A 29 -52.43 -41.37 -58.91
N GLU A 30 -51.87 -41.04 -60.07
CA GLU A 30 -50.50 -40.52 -60.23
C GLU A 30 -50.39 -39.03 -59.82
N GLY A 31 -51.52 -38.34 -59.62
CA GLY A 31 -51.56 -36.91 -59.28
C GLY A 31 -51.16 -35.97 -60.42
N GLU A 32 -51.07 -36.50 -61.64
CA GLU A 32 -50.71 -35.77 -62.87
C GLU A 32 -51.92 -35.12 -63.55
N TRP A 33 -53.12 -35.37 -63.04
CA TRP A 33 -54.34 -34.73 -63.51
C TRP A 33 -54.36 -33.24 -63.14
N ASP A 34 -54.02 -32.38 -64.10
CA ASP A 34 -53.95 -30.93 -63.90
C ASP A 34 -55.35 -30.33 -63.67
N ASN A 35 -55.54 -29.71 -62.49
CA ASN A 35 -56.81 -29.20 -62.00
C ASN A 35 -56.92 -27.65 -62.07
N LYS A 36 -56.00 -26.97 -62.75
CA LYS A 36 -55.86 -25.50 -62.59
C LYS A 36 -56.74 -24.65 -63.50
N GLU A 37 -57.02 -25.06 -64.74
CA GLU A 37 -57.62 -24.15 -65.73
C GLU A 37 -59.07 -24.47 -66.15
N PHE A 38 -59.59 -25.68 -65.93
CA PHE A 38 -60.90 -26.09 -66.45
C PHE A 38 -61.75 -26.97 -65.50
N ILE A 39 -61.77 -26.62 -64.22
CA ILE A 39 -62.47 -27.36 -63.15
C ILE A 39 -63.91 -27.74 -63.52
N LYS A 40 -64.69 -26.78 -64.04
CA LYS A 40 -66.11 -27.01 -64.41
C LYS A 40 -66.32 -28.01 -65.55
N ILE A 41 -65.39 -28.04 -66.52
CA ILE A 41 -65.48 -28.96 -67.67
C ILE A 41 -65.04 -30.36 -67.21
N GLN A 42 -64.05 -30.45 -66.32
CA GLN A 42 -63.58 -31.70 -65.74
C GLN A 42 -64.64 -32.36 -64.85
N GLU A 43 -65.30 -31.59 -63.98
CA GLU A 43 -66.41 -32.10 -63.15
C GLU A 43 -67.51 -32.71 -64.04
N LYS A 44 -67.88 -32.02 -65.12
CA LYS A 44 -68.86 -32.50 -66.09
C LYS A 44 -68.39 -33.77 -66.83
N LEU A 45 -67.12 -33.84 -67.21
CA LEU A 45 -66.52 -35.01 -67.86
C LEU A 45 -66.50 -36.23 -66.93
N LEU A 46 -66.13 -36.04 -65.67
CA LEU A 46 -66.12 -37.09 -64.64
C LEU A 46 -67.54 -37.60 -64.36
N GLU A 47 -68.53 -36.70 -64.35
CA GLU A 47 -69.95 -37.02 -64.22
C GLU A 47 -70.47 -37.84 -65.41
N GLU A 48 -70.18 -37.42 -66.65
CA GLU A 48 -70.56 -38.14 -67.88
C GLU A 48 -69.88 -39.52 -67.97
N LEU A 49 -68.61 -39.63 -67.54
CA LEU A 49 -67.87 -40.89 -67.54
C LEU A 49 -68.17 -41.77 -66.32
N GLN A 50 -68.98 -41.30 -65.36
CA GLN A 50 -69.33 -41.96 -64.09
C GLN A 50 -68.10 -42.34 -63.24
N ILE A 51 -67.03 -41.54 -63.32
CA ILE A 51 -65.81 -41.76 -62.55
C ILE A 51 -65.98 -41.13 -61.17
N LYS A 52 -65.85 -41.92 -60.10
CA LYS A 52 -65.92 -41.41 -58.73
C LYS A 52 -64.61 -40.71 -58.38
N HIS A 53 -64.58 -39.38 -58.52
CA HIS A 53 -63.47 -38.55 -58.05
C HIS A 53 -63.95 -37.64 -56.92
N ASN A 54 -63.22 -37.60 -55.79
CA ASN A 54 -63.61 -36.83 -54.62
C ASN A 54 -62.63 -35.64 -54.43
N PRO A 55 -62.99 -34.40 -54.82
CA PRO A 55 -62.10 -33.24 -54.74
C PRO A 55 -61.75 -32.81 -53.30
N ILE A 56 -62.36 -33.46 -52.29
CA ILE A 56 -62.18 -33.20 -50.87
C ILE A 56 -60.73 -33.44 -50.42
N ASP A 57 -60.03 -34.40 -51.02
CA ASP A 57 -58.66 -34.76 -50.58
C ASP A 57 -57.65 -33.62 -50.86
N ASN A 58 -57.77 -32.91 -51.98
CA ASN A 58 -56.90 -31.77 -52.28
C ASN A 58 -57.14 -30.57 -51.36
N LYS A 59 -58.39 -30.32 -50.95
CA LYS A 59 -58.70 -29.24 -50.00
C LYS A 59 -58.11 -29.50 -48.61
N ILE A 60 -58.19 -30.75 -48.14
CA ILE A 60 -57.61 -31.18 -46.86
C ILE A 60 -56.08 -31.07 -46.89
N VAL A 61 -55.44 -31.44 -48.00
CA VAL A 61 -53.99 -31.30 -48.18
C VAL A 61 -53.58 -29.82 -48.14
N LEU A 62 -54.33 -28.93 -48.77
CA LEU A 62 -54.07 -27.49 -48.75
C LEU A 62 -54.19 -26.88 -47.35
N GLU A 63 -55.23 -27.27 -46.60
CA GLU A 63 -55.41 -26.83 -45.21
C GLU A 63 -54.26 -27.31 -44.31
N LYS A 64 -53.82 -28.56 -44.47
CA LYS A 64 -52.67 -29.13 -43.75
C LYS A 64 -51.36 -28.41 -44.09
N LEU A 65 -51.13 -28.07 -45.37
CA LEU A 65 -49.97 -27.27 -45.79
C LEU A 65 -49.97 -25.89 -45.12
N SER A 66 -51.12 -25.20 -45.11
CA SER A 66 -51.24 -23.89 -44.45
C SER A 66 -51.00 -23.95 -42.93
N ALA A 67 -51.38 -25.06 -42.29
CA ALA A 67 -51.13 -25.28 -40.88
C ALA A 67 -49.65 -25.57 -40.60
N LEU A 68 -48.98 -26.31 -41.49
CA LEU A 68 -47.55 -26.59 -41.40
C LEU A 68 -46.72 -25.30 -41.55
N GLU A 69 -47.08 -24.45 -42.50
CA GLU A 69 -46.43 -23.14 -42.75
C GLU A 69 -46.52 -22.21 -41.53
N LYS A 70 -47.68 -22.20 -40.85
CA LYS A 70 -47.88 -21.46 -39.58
C LYS A 70 -47.04 -22.05 -38.44
N LEU A 71 -46.88 -23.37 -38.40
CA LEU A 71 -46.06 -24.03 -37.40
C LEU A 71 -44.59 -23.70 -37.60
N GLU A 72 -44.13 -23.68 -38.85
CA GLU A 72 -42.76 -23.37 -39.23
C GLU A 72 -42.39 -21.91 -38.92
N THR A 73 -43.28 -20.96 -39.25
CA THR A 73 -43.09 -19.56 -38.87
C THR A 73 -43.05 -19.38 -37.34
N SER A 74 -43.92 -20.06 -36.59
CA SER A 74 -43.88 -20.05 -35.12
C SER A 74 -42.60 -20.65 -34.54
N TYR A 75 -42.07 -21.71 -35.15
CA TYR A 75 -40.82 -22.33 -34.72
C TYR A 75 -39.63 -21.40 -34.96
N ASN A 76 -39.57 -20.74 -36.11
CA ASN A 76 -38.54 -19.75 -36.44
C ASN A 76 -38.57 -18.54 -35.50
N GLU A 77 -39.76 -18.03 -35.14
CA GLU A 77 -39.89 -16.96 -34.13
C GLU A 77 -39.38 -17.38 -32.75
N LYS A 78 -39.59 -18.64 -32.34
CA LYS A 78 -39.05 -19.16 -31.08
C LYS A 78 -37.53 -19.29 -31.13
N LEU A 79 -36.98 -19.71 -32.27
CA LEU A 79 -35.55 -19.83 -32.48
C LEU A 79 -34.86 -18.46 -32.31
N GLU A 80 -35.39 -17.41 -32.94
CA GLU A 80 -34.86 -16.05 -32.76
C GLU A 80 -34.92 -15.55 -31.31
N LYS A 81 -35.98 -15.89 -30.57
CA LYS A 81 -36.09 -15.53 -29.14
C LYS A 81 -35.04 -16.25 -28.30
N LEU A 82 -34.67 -17.47 -28.66
CA LEU A 82 -33.63 -18.25 -28.00
C LEU A 82 -32.25 -17.63 -28.21
N ASP A 83 -31.92 -17.22 -29.43
CA ASP A 83 -30.64 -16.55 -29.75
C ASP A 83 -30.47 -15.22 -28.98
N LYS A 84 -31.57 -14.47 -28.82
CA LYS A 84 -31.59 -13.24 -28.00
C LYS A 84 -31.31 -13.54 -26.52
N LEU A 85 -31.82 -14.67 -26.02
CA LEU A 85 -31.59 -15.14 -24.64
C LEU A 85 -30.12 -15.53 -24.41
N GLU A 86 -29.51 -16.27 -25.34
CA GLU A 86 -28.08 -16.62 -25.28
C GLU A 86 -27.18 -15.36 -25.29
N THR A 87 -27.59 -14.34 -26.06
CA THR A 87 -26.88 -13.05 -26.09
C THR A 87 -26.95 -12.32 -24.75
N ILE A 88 -28.12 -12.37 -24.08
CA ILE A 88 -28.31 -11.81 -22.74
C ILE A 88 -27.47 -12.56 -21.71
N GLU A 89 -27.44 -13.89 -21.76
CA GLU A 89 -26.66 -14.72 -20.83
C GLU A 89 -25.16 -14.38 -20.89
N LYS A 90 -24.58 -14.27 -22.09
CA LYS A 90 -23.19 -13.81 -22.30
C LYS A 90 -22.94 -12.40 -21.75
N SER A 91 -23.95 -11.53 -21.72
CA SER A 91 -23.84 -10.20 -21.14
C SER A 91 -23.92 -10.21 -19.61
N CYS A 92 -24.72 -11.09 -19.01
CA CYS A 92 -24.77 -11.31 -17.58
C CYS A 92 -23.44 -11.85 -17.01
N GLU A 93 -22.78 -12.78 -17.70
CA GLU A 93 -21.44 -13.26 -17.30
C GLU A 93 -20.38 -12.14 -17.28
N LYS A 94 -20.51 -11.15 -18.17
CA LYS A 94 -19.62 -9.98 -18.20
C LYS A 94 -19.88 -9.05 -17.03
N LEU A 95 -21.13 -8.87 -16.62
CA LEU A 95 -21.50 -8.07 -15.45
C LEU A 95 -20.95 -8.67 -14.16
N GLU A 96 -21.01 -10.00 -13.99
CA GLU A 96 -20.47 -10.66 -12.80
C GLU A 96 -18.93 -10.52 -12.69
N LYS A 97 -18.23 -10.41 -13.83
CA LYS A 97 -16.79 -10.10 -13.86
C LYS A 97 -16.49 -8.64 -13.47
N LEU A 98 -17.39 -7.71 -13.75
CA LEU A 98 -17.27 -6.30 -13.36
C LEU A 98 -17.43 -6.10 -11.84
N ASP A 99 -18.38 -6.78 -11.21
CA ASP A 99 -18.58 -6.71 -9.75
C ASP A 99 -17.34 -7.19 -8.97
N LYS A 100 -16.65 -8.22 -9.50
CA LYS A 100 -15.37 -8.70 -8.95
C LYS A 100 -14.26 -7.65 -9.05
N LEU A 101 -14.25 -6.85 -10.12
CA LEU A 101 -13.31 -5.74 -10.32
C LEU A 101 -13.56 -4.59 -9.34
N GLU A 102 -14.81 -4.19 -9.12
CA GLU A 102 -15.17 -3.15 -8.14
C GLU A 102 -14.76 -3.55 -6.71
N THR A 103 -14.90 -4.83 -6.38
CA THR A 103 -14.48 -5.37 -5.09
C THR A 103 -12.95 -5.27 -4.90
N ILE A 104 -12.18 -5.51 -5.96
CA ILE A 104 -10.72 -5.35 -5.97
C ILE A 104 -10.35 -3.87 -5.83
N GLU A 105 -11.03 -2.96 -6.51
CA GLU A 105 -10.77 -1.52 -6.43
C GLU A 105 -10.94 -0.97 -5.00
N LYS A 106 -12.02 -1.36 -4.30
CA LYS A 106 -12.22 -1.02 -2.87
C LYS A 106 -11.12 -1.57 -1.96
N SER A 107 -10.49 -2.69 -2.33
CA SER A 107 -9.35 -3.23 -1.58
C SER A 107 -8.04 -2.46 -1.85
N CYS A 108 -7.84 -1.97 -3.08
CA CYS A 108 -6.72 -1.10 -3.45
C CYS A 108 -6.77 0.26 -2.73
N GLU A 109 -7.94 0.87 -2.54
CA GLU A 109 -8.07 2.10 -1.74
C GLU A 109 -7.65 1.90 -0.27
N LYS A 110 -7.90 0.70 0.29
CA LYS A 110 -7.44 0.37 1.65
C LYS A 110 -5.92 0.26 1.72
N LEU A 111 -5.26 -0.25 0.67
CA LEU A 111 -3.80 -0.29 0.59
C LEU A 111 -3.19 1.12 0.58
N GLY A 112 -3.76 2.09 -0.13
CA GLY A 112 -3.27 3.48 -0.10
C GLY A 112 -3.36 4.17 1.27
N LYS A 113 -4.21 3.68 2.19
CA LYS A 113 -4.23 4.12 3.60
C LYS A 113 -3.07 3.52 4.41
N LEU A 114 -2.58 2.35 4.03
CA LEU A 114 -1.46 1.67 4.67
C LEU A 114 -0.14 2.39 4.38
N ASP A 115 0.07 2.88 3.16
CA ASP A 115 1.27 3.66 2.80
C ASP A 115 1.42 4.94 3.66
N LYS A 116 0.29 5.58 4.00
CA LYS A 116 0.27 6.74 4.91
C LYS A 116 0.67 6.36 6.34
N LEU A 117 0.42 5.13 6.76
CA LEU A 117 0.84 4.62 8.06
C LEU A 117 2.34 4.34 8.08
N GLU A 118 2.88 3.75 7.01
CA GLU A 118 4.31 3.45 6.87
C GLU A 118 5.16 4.74 6.86
N THR A 119 4.72 5.79 6.17
CA THR A 119 5.39 7.09 6.20
C THR A 119 5.38 7.73 7.60
N LEU A 120 4.29 7.58 8.36
CA LEU A 120 4.21 8.06 9.74
C LEU A 120 5.11 7.27 10.68
N GLU A 121 5.16 5.95 10.53
CA GLU A 121 6.03 5.05 11.28
C GLU A 121 7.50 5.43 11.08
N LYS A 122 7.93 5.66 9.84
CA LYS A 122 9.28 6.13 9.53
C LYS A 122 9.62 7.46 10.21
N PHE A 123 8.68 8.41 10.22
CA PHE A 123 8.84 9.68 10.92
C PHE A 123 9.00 9.52 12.45
N TYR A 124 8.28 8.57 13.06
CA TYR A 124 8.43 8.25 14.48
C TYR A 124 9.82 7.69 14.79
N TYR A 125 10.34 6.76 13.99
CA TYR A 125 11.69 6.21 14.20
C TYR A 125 12.79 7.27 14.05
N GLU A 126 12.70 8.17 13.08
CA GLU A 126 13.66 9.29 12.95
C GLU A 126 13.63 10.23 14.16
N LYS A 127 12.46 10.47 14.76
CA LYS A 127 12.36 11.23 16.01
C LYS A 127 13.00 10.49 17.18
N LEU A 128 12.82 9.18 17.25
CA LEU A 128 13.36 8.32 18.30
C LEU A 128 14.90 8.33 18.29
N GLU A 129 15.50 8.23 17.11
CA GLU A 129 16.96 8.32 16.92
C GLU A 129 17.53 9.68 17.37
N LYS A 130 16.81 10.79 17.10
CA LYS A 130 17.21 12.12 17.56
C LYS A 130 17.16 12.26 19.08
N LEU A 131 16.17 11.65 19.72
CA LEU A 131 16.02 11.60 21.18
C LEU A 131 17.17 10.85 21.84
N GLU A 132 17.55 9.70 21.28
CA GLU A 132 18.68 8.90 21.78
C GLU A 132 20.00 9.68 21.72
N LYS A 133 20.25 10.41 20.63
CA LYS A 133 21.42 11.30 20.52
C LYS A 133 21.41 12.39 21.60
N LEU A 134 20.24 12.96 21.91
CA LEU A 134 20.11 13.97 22.96
C LEU A 134 20.47 13.41 24.34
N GLU A 135 20.01 12.19 24.64
CA GLU A 135 20.30 11.50 25.90
C GLU A 135 21.80 11.23 26.06
N THR A 136 22.50 10.84 25.00
CA THR A 136 23.97 10.68 25.06
C THR A 136 24.69 11.99 25.33
N LEU A 137 24.21 13.10 24.76
CA LEU A 137 24.77 14.43 25.00
C LEU A 137 24.53 14.88 26.45
N GLU A 138 23.34 14.64 26.99
CA GLU A 138 22.99 14.91 28.37
C GLU A 138 23.89 14.15 29.36
N LYS A 139 24.08 12.84 29.13
CA LYS A 139 25.04 12.03 29.91
C LYS A 139 26.45 12.62 29.88
N SER A 140 26.91 13.02 28.69
CA SER A 140 28.24 13.65 28.54
C SER A 140 28.36 15.00 29.25
N TYR A 141 27.24 15.74 29.38
CA TYR A 141 27.20 17.01 30.10
C TYR A 141 27.31 16.80 31.61
N TYR A 142 26.57 15.84 32.17
CA TYR A 142 26.66 15.50 33.59
C TYR A 142 28.05 14.98 34.00
N GLU A 143 28.70 14.16 33.16
CA GLU A 143 30.09 13.73 33.39
C GLU A 143 31.07 14.91 33.44
N LYS A 144 30.87 15.93 32.59
CA LYS A 144 31.68 17.15 32.62
C LYS A 144 31.44 17.94 33.90
N LEU A 145 30.19 18.01 34.35
CA LEU A 145 29.81 18.70 35.58
C LEU A 145 30.48 18.08 36.80
N GLU A 146 30.47 16.74 36.90
CA GLU A 146 31.13 15.99 37.99
C GLU A 146 32.65 16.23 38.00
N LYS A 147 33.29 16.29 36.82
CA LYS A 147 34.72 16.62 36.71
C LYS A 147 35.02 18.04 37.21
N LEU A 148 34.12 18.99 36.94
CA LEU A 148 34.27 20.38 37.33
C LEU A 148 34.16 20.56 38.85
N GLU A 149 33.23 19.86 39.49
CA GLU A 149 33.07 19.84 40.95
C GLU A 149 34.33 19.30 41.65
N LYS A 150 34.92 18.21 41.13
CA LYS A 150 36.20 17.68 41.63
C LYS A 150 37.33 18.72 41.53
N LEU A 151 37.37 19.49 40.45
CA LEU A 151 38.36 20.55 40.24
C LEU A 151 38.19 21.69 41.25
N GLU A 152 36.94 22.09 41.54
CA GLU A 152 36.62 23.10 42.55
C GLU A 152 37.07 22.66 43.95
N THR A 153 36.86 21.39 44.32
CA THR A 153 37.35 20.87 45.62
C THR A 153 38.88 20.89 45.72
N LEU A 154 39.57 20.60 44.62
CA LEU A 154 41.03 20.65 44.57
C LEU A 154 41.53 22.09 44.71
N GLU A 155 40.90 23.04 44.03
CA GLU A 155 41.21 24.47 44.11
C GLU A 155 41.06 25.00 45.54
N LYS A 156 39.93 24.70 46.21
CA LYS A 156 39.73 25.04 47.63
C LYS A 156 40.85 24.48 48.52
N SER A 157 41.22 23.22 48.31
CA SER A 157 42.32 22.60 49.06
C SER A 157 43.69 23.23 48.81
N TYR A 158 43.90 23.81 47.63
CA TYR A 158 45.13 24.50 47.27
C TYR A 158 45.20 25.89 47.93
N CYS A 159 44.11 26.66 47.88
CA CYS A 159 44.01 27.96 48.55
C CYS A 159 44.22 27.83 50.07
N GLU A 160 43.62 26.81 50.71
CA GLU A 160 43.87 26.55 52.13
C GLU A 160 45.34 26.25 52.45
N LYS A 161 46.07 25.60 51.53
CA LYS A 161 47.50 25.35 51.70
C LYS A 161 48.32 26.62 51.54
N SER A 162 47.98 27.49 50.60
CA SER A 162 48.71 28.77 50.44
C SER A 162 48.50 29.67 51.66
N GLU A 163 47.28 29.78 52.18
CA GLU A 163 47.03 30.58 53.39
C GLU A 163 47.81 30.08 54.62
N LYS A 164 47.99 28.75 54.74
CA LYS A 164 48.83 28.17 55.79
C LYS A 164 50.31 28.51 55.58
N SER A 165 50.76 28.55 54.33
CA SER A 165 52.12 28.98 53.96
C SER A 165 52.34 30.45 54.31
N ASP A 166 51.41 31.34 53.97
CA ASP A 166 51.51 32.78 54.25
C ASP A 166 51.61 33.05 55.76
N LYS A 167 50.83 32.32 56.57
CA LYS A 167 50.91 32.39 58.04
C LYS A 167 52.26 31.94 58.57
N LEU A 168 52.88 30.93 57.95
CA LEU A 168 54.19 30.41 58.34
C LEU A 168 55.30 31.42 58.01
N GLU A 169 55.19 32.13 56.87
CA GLU A 169 56.12 33.19 56.49
C GLU A 169 56.07 34.38 57.48
N ILE A 170 54.88 34.77 57.95
CA ILE A 170 54.73 35.83 58.98
C ILE A 170 55.39 35.39 60.29
N LEU A 171 55.21 34.13 60.68
CA LEU A 171 55.83 33.58 61.88
C LEU A 171 57.36 33.60 61.78
N GLU A 172 57.91 33.20 60.63
CA GLU A 172 59.35 33.22 60.38
C GLU A 172 59.94 34.64 60.47
N LYS A 173 59.26 35.63 59.87
CA LYS A 173 59.64 37.06 60.02
C LYS A 173 59.65 37.51 61.47
N SER A 174 58.62 37.14 62.24
CA SER A 174 58.55 37.49 63.67
C SER A 174 59.66 36.83 64.50
N HIS A 175 60.05 35.59 64.17
CA HIS A 175 61.16 34.90 64.81
C HIS A 175 62.49 35.61 64.54
N CYS A 176 62.74 36.07 63.31
CA CYS A 176 63.92 36.85 62.97
C CYS A 176 64.01 38.16 63.78
N GLU A 177 62.89 38.89 63.93
CA GLU A 177 62.85 40.11 64.75
C GLU A 177 63.14 39.83 66.23
N ILE A 178 62.63 38.73 66.78
CA ILE A 178 62.93 38.31 68.15
C ILE A 178 64.42 38.01 68.30
N LEU A 179 65.01 37.31 67.34
CA LEU A 179 66.41 36.93 67.36
C LEU A 179 67.34 38.16 67.31
N GLU A 180 67.00 39.16 66.49
CA GLU A 180 67.72 40.45 66.50
C GLU A 180 67.63 41.17 67.85
N LYS A 181 66.45 41.17 68.48
CA LYS A 181 66.28 41.76 69.83
C LYS A 181 67.10 41.01 70.87
N LEU A 182 67.18 39.68 70.76
CA LEU A 182 67.96 38.83 71.67
C LEU A 182 69.46 39.11 71.54
N ASN A 183 69.97 39.24 70.31
CA ASN A 183 71.36 39.61 70.05
C ASN A 183 71.70 41.00 70.62
N LYS A 184 70.78 41.97 70.52
CA LYS A 184 70.95 43.30 71.14
C LYS A 184 71.01 43.21 72.67
N LEU A 185 70.20 42.35 73.28
CA LEU A 185 70.24 42.12 74.73
C LEU A 185 71.58 41.50 75.16
N GLU A 186 72.08 40.51 74.42
CA GLU A 186 73.35 39.84 74.70
C GLU A 186 74.54 40.82 74.65
N THR A 187 74.56 41.73 73.67
CA THR A 187 75.61 42.77 73.59
C THR A 187 75.54 43.76 74.75
N LEU A 188 74.33 44.10 75.20
CA LEU A 188 74.12 44.94 76.38
C LEU A 188 74.57 44.23 77.66
N GLU A 189 74.24 42.95 77.81
CA GLU A 189 74.68 42.11 78.94
C GLU A 189 76.21 42.06 79.02
N LYS A 190 76.88 41.78 77.90
CA LYS A 190 78.35 41.84 77.81
C LYS A 190 78.90 43.20 78.27
N SER A 191 78.28 44.29 77.82
CA SER A 191 78.66 45.64 78.25
C SER A 191 78.45 45.87 79.75
N TYR A 192 77.38 45.36 80.33
CA TYR A 192 77.14 45.44 81.78
C TYR A 192 78.15 44.63 82.57
N CYS A 193 78.49 43.41 82.15
CA CYS A 193 79.55 42.60 82.76
C CYS A 193 80.90 43.34 82.75
N GLU A 194 81.29 43.94 81.63
CA GLU A 194 82.51 44.76 81.56
C GLU A 194 82.48 45.96 82.51
N LYS A 195 81.31 46.60 82.68
CA LYS A 195 81.15 47.71 83.64
C LYS A 195 81.27 47.23 85.09
N LEU A 196 80.71 46.06 85.41
CA LEU A 196 80.85 45.44 86.74
C LEU A 196 82.32 45.10 87.04
N ASP A 197 83.03 44.51 86.10
CA ASP A 197 84.47 44.22 86.25
C ASP A 197 85.28 45.50 86.50
N LYS A 198 84.94 46.60 85.80
CA LYS A 198 85.58 47.91 86.00
C LYS A 198 85.27 48.48 87.39
N LEU A 199 84.03 48.37 87.86
CA LEU A 199 83.62 48.82 89.21
C LEU A 199 84.34 48.03 90.30
N GLU A 200 84.47 46.72 90.15
CA GLU A 200 85.19 45.87 91.11
C GLU A 200 86.67 46.27 91.23
N LYS A 201 87.30 46.63 90.10
CA LYS A 201 88.66 47.17 90.09
C LYS A 201 88.75 48.50 90.84
N LEU A 202 87.76 49.39 90.69
CA LEU A 202 87.69 50.67 91.41
C LEU A 202 87.52 50.49 92.93
N ASN A 203 86.61 49.60 93.36
CA ASN A 203 86.41 49.28 94.77
C ASN A 203 87.68 48.72 95.43
N LYS A 204 88.49 47.94 94.68
CA LYS A 204 89.81 47.48 95.16
C LYS A 204 90.78 48.65 95.39
N ILE A 205 90.77 49.67 94.53
CA ILE A 205 91.60 50.88 94.71
C ILE A 205 91.11 51.72 95.90
N GLU A 206 89.80 51.88 96.07
CA GLU A 206 89.22 52.65 97.17
C GLU A 206 89.58 52.04 98.54
N LYS A 207 89.49 50.71 98.69
CA LYS A 207 89.97 50.01 99.89
C LYS A 207 91.44 50.29 100.21
N LEU A 208 92.31 50.28 99.19
CA LEU A 208 93.73 50.62 99.38
C LEU A 208 93.93 52.07 99.85
N LEU A 209 93.06 52.99 99.42
CA LEU A 209 93.08 54.39 99.82
C LEU A 209 92.59 54.59 101.26
N GLU A 210 91.53 53.90 101.69
CA GLU A 210 91.08 53.90 103.09
C GLU A 210 92.13 53.33 104.05
N GLU A 211 92.84 52.27 103.62
CA GLU A 211 93.99 51.71 104.34
C GLU A 211 95.17 52.70 104.46
N MET A 212 95.34 53.58 103.46
CA MET A 212 96.34 54.65 103.49
C MET A 212 95.96 55.82 104.41
N HIS A 213 94.68 56.18 104.49
CA HIS A 213 94.19 57.28 105.34
C HIS A 213 93.99 56.89 106.81
N SER A 214 93.99 55.60 107.14
CA SER A 214 93.91 55.09 108.52
C SER A 214 95.27 54.91 109.21
N LYS A 215 96.36 55.46 108.64
CA LYS A 215 97.72 55.51 109.20
C LYS A 215 98.14 56.95 109.46
#